data_AF-A0A957Y382-F1
#
_entry.id   AF-A0A957Y382-F1
#
_cell.length_a   1.000
_cell.length_b   1.000
_cell.length_c   1.000
_cell.angle_alpha   90.00
_cell.angle_beta   90.00
_cell.angle_gamma   90.00
#
_symmetry.space_group_name_H-M   'P 1'
#
loop_
_entity.id
_entity.type
_entity.pdbx_description
1 polymer ?
#
loop_
_entity_poly.entity_id
_entity_poly.type
_entity_poly.pdbx_seq_one_letter_code
_entity_poly.pdbx_strand_id
1 'polypeptide(L)'
;QAIGTGGRDLKADVGGITALQGLDLLARDPQTAVIVLISKPPAASVATTLLNAAQSSDKPVVVNFIGYPPPARRLDKLHFATNLDEAAQIAVNLLEQHADRPPITDHRPPITGYLRGLFSGGTLAVDALLGLQGVLAPLYSNVPLHPEQKLPDRALLLHSQAHTILDLGEDEFTQGRLHPMMDNDLRLRRMRQEAADPETGLILLDVVLGEGSHPDPASELAPAIAQIKGNRPELEIVAIVVGTDLDPQNTDEQAGRLAEAGATVFRTTSDAVAFISQRLRQPYSYDYPALPLAQFGDGLAAINVGLESFYDSLLAQGAAAIQVDWRPPAGGNEAMMAILARMKTGSTS
;
A
#
# COMPACT_ATOMS: atom_id res chain seq x y z
N GLN A 1 -22.78 -5.97 4.30
CA GLN A 1 -22.50 -6.38 5.69
C GLN A 1 -21.55 -5.36 6.34
N ALA A 2 -21.53 -5.20 7.67
CA ALA A 2 -20.57 -4.35 8.38
C ALA A 2 -19.99 -5.10 9.58
N ILE A 3 -18.66 -5.31 9.59
CA ILE A 3 -17.98 -6.19 10.55
C ILE A 3 -17.08 -5.34 11.45
N GLY A 4 -17.40 -5.27 12.74
CA GLY A 4 -16.56 -4.62 13.75
C GLY A 4 -15.43 -5.54 14.19
N THR A 5 -14.18 -5.11 14.03
CA THR A 5 -12.99 -5.92 14.34
C THR A 5 -12.41 -5.65 15.75
N GLY A 6 -12.84 -4.56 16.39
CA GLY A 6 -12.35 -4.13 17.70
C GLY A 6 -11.15 -3.17 17.61
N GLY A 7 -11.14 -2.15 18.47
CA GLY A 7 -10.19 -1.02 18.35
C GLY A 7 -8.71 -1.34 18.58
N ARG A 8 -8.36 -2.58 18.93
CA ARG A 8 -6.98 -3.05 19.13
C ARG A 8 -6.50 -4.01 18.04
N ASP A 9 -7.38 -4.48 17.16
CA ASP A 9 -7.09 -5.52 16.17
C ASP A 9 -5.92 -5.13 15.26
N LEU A 10 -5.83 -3.86 14.88
CA LEU A 10 -4.79 -3.38 13.96
C LEU A 10 -3.47 -2.96 14.62
N LYS A 11 -3.28 -3.28 15.91
CA LYS A 11 -1.99 -3.11 16.58
C LYS A 11 -1.04 -4.24 16.21
N ALA A 12 0.27 -3.98 16.22
CA ALA A 12 1.29 -4.98 15.91
C ALA A 12 1.15 -6.25 16.76
N ASP A 13 0.86 -6.12 18.05
CA ASP A 13 0.71 -7.27 18.98
C ASP A 13 -0.48 -8.18 18.67
N VAL A 14 -1.49 -7.69 17.94
CA VAL A 14 -2.69 -8.47 17.57
C VAL A 14 -2.60 -8.96 16.13
N GLY A 15 -2.04 -8.16 15.22
CA GLY A 15 -1.74 -8.60 13.85
C GLY A 15 -2.91 -8.51 12.85
N GLY A 16 -4.01 -7.84 13.21
CA GLY A 16 -5.14 -7.63 12.30
C GLY A 16 -5.94 -8.90 11.98
N ILE A 17 -5.93 -9.90 12.87
CA ILE A 17 -6.54 -11.22 12.67
C ILE A 17 -8.01 -11.09 12.23
N THR A 18 -8.80 -10.30 12.98
CA THR A 18 -10.24 -10.20 12.72
C THR A 18 -10.52 -9.42 11.44
N ALA A 19 -9.73 -8.38 11.16
CA ALA A 19 -9.80 -7.65 9.90
C ALA A 19 -9.48 -8.53 8.69
N LEU A 20 -8.47 -9.40 8.78
CA LEU A 20 -8.13 -10.35 7.72
C LEU A 20 -9.23 -11.40 7.54
N GLN A 21 -9.82 -11.91 8.61
CA GLN A 21 -10.98 -12.83 8.53
C GLN A 21 -12.20 -12.17 7.89
N GLY A 22 -12.52 -10.93 8.28
CA GLY A 22 -13.63 -10.18 7.69
C GLY A 22 -13.40 -9.89 6.21
N LEU A 23 -12.18 -9.52 5.83
CA LEU A 23 -11.79 -9.28 4.45
C LEU A 23 -11.92 -10.56 3.59
N ASP A 24 -11.41 -11.69 4.05
CA ASP A 24 -11.55 -12.99 3.36
C ASP A 24 -13.03 -13.39 3.20
N LEU A 25 -13.83 -13.25 4.26
CA LEU A 25 -15.26 -13.52 4.22
C LEU A 25 -15.96 -12.67 3.14
N LEU A 26 -15.72 -11.36 3.14
CA LEU A 26 -16.31 -10.44 2.17
C LEU A 26 -15.78 -10.65 0.75
N ALA A 27 -14.52 -11.04 0.60
CA ALA A 27 -13.93 -11.36 -0.70
C ALA A 27 -14.61 -12.58 -1.35
N ARG A 28 -14.93 -13.61 -0.56
CA ARG A 28 -15.57 -14.84 -1.05
C ARG A 28 -17.10 -14.75 -1.18
N ASP A 29 -17.75 -13.78 -0.52
CA ASP A 29 -19.22 -13.62 -0.55
C ASP A 29 -19.73 -13.10 -1.92
N PRO A 30 -20.47 -13.89 -2.72
CA PRO A 30 -20.92 -13.44 -4.05
C PRO A 30 -21.87 -12.23 -4.02
N GLN A 31 -22.50 -11.92 -2.88
CA GLN A 31 -23.38 -10.75 -2.74
C GLN A 31 -22.61 -9.46 -2.45
N THR A 32 -21.35 -9.56 -2.04
CA THR A 32 -20.50 -8.39 -1.81
C THR A 32 -19.86 -7.95 -3.12
N ALA A 33 -20.18 -6.75 -3.60
CA ALA A 33 -19.61 -6.17 -4.83
C ALA A 33 -18.40 -5.27 -4.57
N VAL A 34 -18.41 -4.49 -3.48
CA VAL A 34 -17.34 -3.57 -3.08
C VAL A 34 -17.05 -3.78 -1.58
N ILE A 35 -15.78 -3.76 -1.19
CA ILE A 35 -15.34 -3.88 0.20
C ILE A 35 -14.83 -2.52 0.68
N VAL A 36 -15.12 -2.14 1.92
CA VAL A 36 -14.60 -0.91 2.53
C VAL A 36 -13.87 -1.25 3.83
N LEU A 37 -12.59 -0.88 3.92
CA LEU A 37 -11.74 -1.02 5.10
C LEU A 37 -11.59 0.35 5.76
N ILE A 38 -12.10 0.50 6.99
CA ILE A 38 -12.05 1.76 7.74
C ILE A 38 -11.41 1.51 9.10
N SER A 39 -10.39 2.29 9.45
CA SER A 39 -9.78 2.24 10.77
C SER A 39 -9.06 3.52 11.16
N LYS A 40 -8.68 3.61 12.44
CA LYS A 40 -7.55 4.46 12.87
C LYS A 40 -6.25 3.97 12.22
N PRO A 41 -5.14 4.73 12.24
CA PRO A 41 -3.89 4.30 11.62
C PRO A 41 -3.44 2.94 12.18
N PRO A 42 -3.30 1.91 11.33
CA PRO A 42 -2.76 0.61 11.74
C PRO A 42 -1.26 0.70 12.02
N ALA A 43 -0.70 -0.31 12.68
CA ALA A 43 0.75 -0.51 12.67
C ALA A 43 1.24 -0.80 11.24
N ALA A 44 2.42 -0.29 10.86
CA ALA A 44 2.92 -0.37 9.47
C ALA A 44 2.92 -1.80 8.91
N SER A 45 3.42 -2.78 9.68
CA SER A 45 3.43 -4.19 9.28
C SER A 45 2.02 -4.77 9.06
N VAL A 46 1.05 -4.37 9.88
CA VAL A 46 -0.34 -4.78 9.75
C VAL A 46 -1.01 -4.12 8.54
N ALA A 47 -0.70 -2.84 8.28
CA ALA A 47 -1.15 -2.11 7.11
C ALA A 47 -0.71 -2.83 5.82
N THR A 48 0.58 -3.13 5.69
CA THR A 48 1.13 -3.86 4.53
C THR A 48 0.45 -5.20 4.36
N THR A 49 0.27 -5.96 5.45
CA THR A 49 -0.40 -7.27 5.41
C THR A 49 -1.84 -7.16 4.92
N LEU A 50 -2.63 -6.22 5.46
CA LEU A 50 -4.01 -5.98 5.05
C LEU A 50 -4.12 -5.52 3.60
N LEU A 51 -3.23 -4.62 3.16
CA LEU A 51 -3.23 -4.11 1.79
C LEU A 51 -2.86 -5.21 0.79
N ASN A 52 -1.92 -6.10 1.13
CA ASN A 52 -1.57 -7.26 0.30
C ASN A 52 -2.72 -8.28 0.24
N ALA A 53 -3.40 -8.54 1.37
CA ALA A 53 -4.60 -9.36 1.40
C ALA A 53 -5.73 -8.76 0.54
N ALA A 54 -5.97 -7.45 0.67
CA ALA A 54 -7.02 -6.75 -0.07
C ALA A 54 -6.73 -6.69 -1.57
N GLN A 55 -5.46 -6.52 -1.95
CA GLN A 55 -5.00 -6.62 -3.33
C GLN A 55 -5.26 -7.99 -3.95
N SER A 56 -5.18 -9.06 -3.16
CA SER A 56 -5.42 -10.44 -3.61
C SER A 56 -6.91 -10.74 -3.82
N SER A 57 -7.81 -9.84 -3.41
CA SER A 57 -9.24 -9.93 -3.69
C SER A 57 -9.54 -9.67 -5.17
N ASP A 58 -10.58 -10.33 -5.68
CA ASP A 58 -11.09 -10.02 -7.02
C ASP A 58 -11.97 -8.77 -7.09
N LYS A 59 -12.32 -8.22 -5.93
CA LYS A 59 -13.27 -7.12 -5.79
C LYS A 59 -12.56 -5.79 -5.54
N PRO A 60 -13.16 -4.66 -5.96
CA PRO A 60 -12.70 -3.34 -5.54
C PRO A 60 -12.73 -3.20 -4.01
N VAL A 61 -11.65 -2.66 -3.45
CA VAL A 61 -11.53 -2.39 -2.02
C VAL A 61 -11.23 -0.92 -1.80
N VAL A 62 -12.08 -0.23 -1.05
CA VAL A 62 -11.85 1.14 -0.60
C VAL A 62 -11.17 1.11 0.75
N VAL A 63 -10.05 1.82 0.90
CA VAL A 63 -9.25 1.86 2.12
C VAL A 63 -9.26 3.28 2.68
N ASN A 64 -9.63 3.41 3.95
CA ASN A 64 -9.53 4.64 4.71
C ASN A 64 -8.88 4.35 6.06
N PHE A 65 -7.57 4.53 6.13
CA PHE A 65 -6.82 4.55 7.37
C PHE A 65 -6.74 6.00 7.84
N ILE A 66 -7.70 6.41 8.67
CA ILE A 66 -7.91 7.81 9.06
C ILE A 66 -6.65 8.37 9.70
N GLY A 67 -6.09 9.44 9.14
CA GLY A 67 -4.86 10.06 9.64
C GLY A 67 -3.57 9.40 9.15
N TYR A 68 -3.68 8.43 8.24
CA TYR A 68 -2.56 7.90 7.48
C TYR A 68 -2.65 8.46 6.04
N PRO A 69 -1.65 9.23 5.56
CA PRO A 69 -1.69 9.74 4.20
C PRO A 69 -1.72 8.56 3.22
N PRO A 70 -2.68 8.51 2.29
CA PRO A 70 -2.79 7.40 1.38
C PRO A 70 -1.57 7.38 0.45
N PRO A 71 -1.01 6.19 0.14
CA PRO A 71 0.16 6.07 -0.71
C PRO A 71 -0.10 6.60 -2.13
N ALA A 72 -1.31 6.40 -2.64
CA ALA A 72 -1.79 6.92 -3.91
C ALA A 72 -3.31 7.02 -3.86
N ARG A 73 -3.94 7.71 -4.82
CA ARG A 73 -5.41 7.69 -4.96
C ARG A 73 -5.96 6.31 -5.27
N ARG A 74 -5.21 5.51 -6.05
CA ARG A 74 -5.57 4.15 -6.45
C ARG A 74 -4.31 3.32 -6.65
N LEU A 75 -4.34 2.08 -6.17
CA LEU A 75 -3.34 1.05 -6.46
C LEU A 75 -4.10 -0.19 -6.96
N ASP A 76 -4.12 -0.41 -8.27
CA ASP A 76 -4.86 -1.50 -8.91
C ASP A 76 -6.37 -1.48 -8.54
N LYS A 77 -6.84 -2.46 -7.74
CA LYS A 77 -8.21 -2.57 -7.22
C LYS A 77 -8.42 -1.85 -5.88
N LEU A 78 -7.35 -1.34 -5.28
CA LEU A 78 -7.41 -0.55 -4.05
C LEU A 78 -7.66 0.91 -4.37
N HIS A 79 -8.68 1.48 -3.75
CA HIS A 79 -8.99 2.90 -3.81
C HIS A 79 -8.77 3.50 -2.44
N PHE A 80 -7.98 4.57 -2.33
CA PHE A 80 -7.69 5.15 -1.02
C PHE A 80 -8.46 6.45 -0.84
N ALA A 81 -9.07 6.57 0.34
CA ALA A 81 -9.74 7.78 0.79
C ALA A 81 -8.98 8.41 1.95
N THR A 82 -9.07 9.73 2.04
CA THR A 82 -8.46 10.53 3.10
C THR A 82 -9.39 10.74 4.31
N ASN A 83 -10.69 10.53 4.11
CA ASN A 83 -11.72 10.73 5.13
C ASN A 83 -12.95 9.84 4.87
N LEU A 84 -13.88 9.84 5.83
CA LEU A 84 -15.06 8.96 5.81
C LEU A 84 -16.02 9.28 4.65
N ASP A 85 -16.23 10.56 4.35
CA ASP A 85 -17.16 11.01 3.31
C ASP A 85 -16.63 10.60 1.93
N GLU A 86 -15.33 10.80 1.67
CA GLU A 86 -14.66 10.37 0.45
C GLU A 86 -14.69 8.84 0.31
N ALA A 87 -14.47 8.08 1.39
CA ALA A 87 -14.54 6.62 1.36
C ALA A 87 -15.94 6.12 0.94
N ALA A 88 -16.99 6.74 1.50
CA ALA A 88 -18.37 6.43 1.13
C ALA A 88 -18.65 6.80 -0.34
N GLN A 89 -18.22 7.97 -0.78
CA GLN A 89 -18.43 8.42 -2.16
C GLN A 89 -17.74 7.50 -3.18
N ILE A 90 -16.48 7.12 -2.92
CA ILE A 90 -15.75 6.17 -3.78
C ILE A 90 -16.48 4.82 -3.82
N ALA A 91 -16.92 4.31 -2.67
CA ALA A 91 -17.60 3.03 -2.61
C ALA A 91 -18.93 3.03 -3.40
N VAL A 92 -19.72 4.10 -3.29
CA VAL A 92 -20.96 4.28 -4.07
C VAL A 92 -20.64 4.38 -5.57
N ASN A 93 -19.66 5.19 -5.95
CA ASN A 93 -19.28 5.33 -7.35
C ASN A 93 -18.84 3.99 -7.96
N LEU A 94 -18.13 3.15 -7.22
CA LEU A 94 -17.72 1.81 -7.67
C LEU A 94 -18.88 0.82 -7.83
N LEU A 95 -20.00 1.04 -7.13
CA LEU A 95 -21.22 0.24 -7.30
C LEU A 95 -22.03 0.71 -8.52
N GLU A 96 -22.09 2.01 -8.75
CA GLU A 96 -22.86 2.64 -9.84
C GLU A 96 -22.14 2.55 -11.19
N GLN A 97 -20.83 2.74 -11.18
CA GLN A 97 -19.96 2.69 -12.35
C GLN A 97 -19.20 1.38 -12.31
N HIS A 98 -19.38 0.52 -13.32
CA HIS A 98 -18.50 -0.62 -13.55
C HIS A 98 -17.11 -0.10 -13.97
N ALA A 99 -16.31 0.32 -12.98
CA ALA A 99 -14.90 0.74 -13.02
C ALA A 99 -14.52 1.73 -14.14
N ASP A 100 -14.54 3.04 -13.84
CA ASP A 100 -13.84 4.02 -14.68
C ASP A 100 -12.31 3.82 -14.57
N ARG A 101 -11.72 3.52 -15.73
CA ARG A 101 -10.34 3.09 -16.00
C ARG A 101 -10.06 1.62 -15.64
N PRO A 102 -9.82 0.75 -16.67
CA PRO A 102 -9.39 -0.61 -16.43
C PRO A 102 -8.08 -0.59 -15.63
N PRO A 103 -7.92 -1.48 -14.63
CA PRO A 103 -6.65 -1.61 -13.94
C PRO A 103 -5.53 -1.84 -14.95
N ILE A 104 -4.35 -1.25 -14.71
CA ILE A 104 -3.13 -1.65 -15.42
C ILE A 104 -2.98 -3.14 -15.12
N THR A 105 -3.31 -3.96 -16.11
CA THR A 105 -3.34 -5.41 -15.97
C THR A 105 -2.17 -5.93 -16.77
N ASP A 106 -1.06 -6.11 -16.07
CA ASP A 106 0.07 -6.82 -16.62
C ASP A 106 -0.03 -8.30 -16.25
N HIS A 107 -0.23 -9.14 -17.26
CA HIS A 107 -0.34 -10.59 -17.09
C HIS A 107 1.02 -11.29 -16.98
N ARG A 108 2.13 -10.53 -17.03
CA ARG A 108 3.47 -11.09 -16.80
C ARG A 108 3.57 -11.63 -15.36
N PRO A 109 4.42 -12.65 -15.13
CA PRO A 109 4.63 -13.20 -13.80
C PRO A 109 5.06 -12.13 -12.78
N PRO A 110 4.76 -12.36 -11.48
CA PRO A 110 5.33 -11.56 -10.40
C PRO A 110 6.86 -11.54 -10.48
N ILE A 111 7.43 -10.40 -10.14
CA ILE A 111 8.86 -10.19 -10.05
C ILE A 111 9.34 -10.77 -8.71
N THR A 112 10.35 -11.62 -8.77
CA THR A 112 11.06 -12.11 -7.59
C THR A 112 12.25 -11.20 -7.28
N GLY A 113 12.48 -10.92 -5.99
CA GLY A 113 13.57 -10.06 -5.54
C GLY A 113 13.09 -8.67 -5.15
N TYR A 114 14.05 -7.77 -4.97
CA TYR A 114 13.81 -6.45 -4.39
C TYR A 114 13.85 -5.32 -5.42
N LEU A 115 13.25 -4.19 -5.01
CA LEU A 115 13.23 -2.94 -5.77
C LEU A 115 14.48 -2.12 -5.46
N ARG A 116 15.06 -1.52 -6.51
CA ARG A 116 16.16 -0.56 -6.44
C ARG A 116 15.78 0.71 -7.20
N GLY A 117 15.35 1.74 -6.48
CA GLY A 117 15.02 3.05 -7.03
C GLY A 117 16.23 3.96 -7.09
N LEU A 118 16.56 4.48 -8.27
CA LEU A 118 17.72 5.35 -8.52
C LEU A 118 17.25 6.68 -9.10
N PHE A 119 16.88 7.60 -8.22
CA PHE A 119 16.26 8.87 -8.59
C PHE A 119 17.30 9.98 -8.77
N SER A 120 17.06 10.84 -9.75
CA SER A 120 17.78 12.08 -9.99
C SER A 120 17.06 13.30 -9.43
N GLY A 121 15.72 13.25 -9.31
CA GLY A 121 14.91 14.29 -8.69
C GLY A 121 14.39 13.86 -7.31
N GLY A 122 14.81 14.56 -6.26
CA GLY A 122 14.46 14.21 -4.88
C GLY A 122 12.97 14.20 -4.59
N THR A 123 12.21 15.15 -5.12
CA THR A 123 10.74 15.16 -4.96
C THR A 123 10.09 13.93 -5.57
N LEU A 124 10.60 13.44 -6.71
CA LEU A 124 10.10 12.20 -7.34
C LEU A 124 10.48 10.96 -6.52
N ALA A 125 11.67 10.96 -5.90
CA ALA A 125 12.08 9.91 -4.98
C ALA A 125 11.13 9.82 -3.78
N VAL A 126 10.80 10.97 -3.18
CA VAL A 126 9.87 11.09 -2.05
C VAL A 126 8.44 10.68 -2.45
N ASP A 127 7.97 11.09 -3.62
CA ASP A 127 6.64 10.72 -4.15
C ASP A 127 6.53 9.20 -4.40
N ALA A 128 7.57 8.59 -4.99
CA ALA A 128 7.64 7.13 -5.16
C ALA A 128 7.71 6.40 -3.82
N LEU A 129 8.47 6.92 -2.85
CA LEU A 129 8.57 6.37 -1.49
C LEU A 129 7.23 6.41 -0.76
N LEU A 130 6.48 7.52 -0.87
CA LEU A 130 5.14 7.68 -0.32
C LEU A 130 4.18 6.64 -0.89
N GLY A 131 4.24 6.40 -2.20
CA GLY A 131 3.42 5.39 -2.88
C GLY A 131 3.78 3.94 -2.52
N LEU A 132 5.06 3.63 -2.43
CA LEU A 132 5.53 2.25 -2.29
C LEU A 132 5.54 1.76 -0.83
N GLN A 133 5.67 2.64 0.17
CA GLN A 133 5.72 2.22 1.58
C GLN A 133 4.44 1.53 2.08
N GLY A 134 3.29 1.77 1.42
CA GLY A 134 2.04 1.10 1.78
C GLY A 134 2.03 -0.39 1.43
N VAL A 135 2.83 -0.81 0.45
CA VAL A 135 2.77 -2.15 -0.15
C VAL A 135 4.08 -2.91 -0.13
N LEU A 136 5.22 -2.23 0.04
CA LEU A 136 6.54 -2.83 0.14
C LEU A 136 7.09 -2.68 1.55
N ALA A 137 7.49 -3.79 2.15
CA ALA A 137 8.21 -3.82 3.42
C ALA A 137 9.23 -4.98 3.43
N PRO A 138 10.44 -4.78 3.99
CA PRO A 138 10.99 -3.49 4.44
C PRO A 138 11.39 -2.60 3.26
N LEU A 139 11.24 -1.28 3.43
CA LEU A 139 11.56 -0.26 2.43
C LEU A 139 12.48 0.81 3.04
N TYR A 140 13.67 0.96 2.47
CA TYR A 140 14.70 1.88 2.94
C TYR A 140 14.91 3.05 1.99
N SER A 141 15.39 4.17 2.54
CA SER A 141 15.76 5.35 1.76
C SER A 141 16.84 6.19 2.46
N ASN A 142 17.62 6.92 1.68
CA ASN A 142 18.48 8.00 2.19
C ASN A 142 17.69 9.30 2.46
N VAL A 143 16.49 9.42 1.89
CA VAL A 143 15.48 10.46 2.17
C VAL A 143 14.24 9.84 2.85
N PRO A 144 14.38 9.25 4.06
CA PRO A 144 13.29 8.50 4.69
C PRO A 144 12.14 9.41 5.15
N LEU A 145 10.90 8.94 5.02
CA LEU A 145 9.71 9.59 5.59
C LEU A 145 9.57 9.30 7.08
N HIS A 146 10.03 8.13 7.51
CA HIS A 146 9.99 7.66 8.90
C HIS A 146 11.35 7.11 9.36
N PRO A 147 11.69 7.18 10.66
CA PRO A 147 12.99 6.74 11.19
C PRO A 147 13.36 5.29 10.82
N GLU A 148 12.40 4.38 10.77
CA GLU A 148 12.57 2.96 10.43
C GLU A 148 12.98 2.70 8.98
N GLN A 149 12.73 3.66 8.07
CA GLN A 149 13.14 3.57 6.66
C GLN A 149 14.57 4.05 6.47
N LYS A 150 15.21 4.62 7.49
CA LYS A 150 16.56 5.14 7.38
C LYS A 150 17.55 3.98 7.16
N LEU A 151 18.43 4.14 6.18
CA LEU A 151 19.54 3.20 5.99
C LEU A 151 20.46 3.21 7.23
N PRO A 152 20.77 2.04 7.83
CA PRO A 152 21.41 1.98 9.14
C PRO A 152 22.89 2.43 9.20
N ASP A 153 23.58 2.57 8.08
CA ASP A 153 25.01 2.92 8.03
C ASP A 153 25.34 3.75 6.77
N ARG A 154 26.25 4.73 6.88
CA ARG A 154 26.76 5.50 5.74
C ARG A 154 27.56 4.63 4.76
N ALA A 155 28.17 3.53 5.21
CA ALA A 155 28.78 2.55 4.31
C ALA A 155 27.74 1.81 3.43
N LEU A 156 26.46 1.82 3.82
CA LEU A 156 25.34 1.25 3.06
C LEU A 156 24.74 2.23 2.04
N LEU A 157 25.20 3.49 1.98
CA LEU A 157 24.92 4.34 0.81
C LEU A 157 25.55 3.77 -0.46
N LEU A 158 26.54 2.86 -0.33
CA LEU A 158 27.11 2.11 -1.43
C LEU A 158 26.37 0.80 -1.71
N HIS A 159 25.49 0.30 -0.84
CA HIS A 159 24.83 -1.00 -0.99
C HIS A 159 23.37 -0.94 -0.53
N SER A 160 22.43 -1.13 -1.46
CA SER A 160 21.01 -1.22 -1.14
C SER A 160 20.68 -2.45 -0.28
N GLN A 161 19.62 -2.35 0.53
CA GLN A 161 19.12 -3.44 1.38
C GLN A 161 17.62 -3.62 1.15
N ALA A 162 17.16 -4.87 1.01
CA ALA A 162 15.75 -5.17 0.73
C ALA A 162 15.17 -4.21 -0.33
N HIS A 163 13.94 -3.70 -0.23
CA HIS A 163 13.52 -2.61 -1.12
C HIS A 163 14.25 -1.32 -0.74
N THR A 164 14.87 -0.63 -1.69
CA THR A 164 15.57 0.65 -1.43
C THR A 164 15.23 1.67 -2.51
N ILE A 165 14.97 2.92 -2.11
CA ILE A 165 14.88 4.09 -2.98
C ILE A 165 16.00 5.05 -2.61
N LEU A 166 16.77 5.51 -3.59
CA LEU A 166 17.85 6.48 -3.40
C LEU A 166 17.55 7.74 -4.18
N ASP A 167 17.62 8.88 -3.50
CA ASP A 167 17.83 10.17 -4.15
C ASP A 167 19.33 10.38 -4.35
N LEU A 168 19.78 10.25 -5.59
CA LEU A 168 21.19 10.43 -5.95
C LEU A 168 21.57 11.92 -6.07
N GLY A 169 20.60 12.84 -5.98
CA GLY A 169 20.83 14.28 -5.99
C GLY A 169 21.34 14.84 -4.66
N GLU A 170 21.17 14.09 -3.57
CA GLU A 170 21.62 14.47 -2.23
C GLU A 170 23.14 14.68 -2.15
N ASP A 171 23.57 15.55 -1.23
CA ASP A 171 24.96 16.01 -1.09
C ASP A 171 25.97 14.85 -0.97
N GLU A 172 25.57 13.75 -0.33
CA GLU A 172 26.40 12.56 -0.15
C GLU A 172 26.79 11.87 -1.48
N PHE A 173 26.05 12.13 -2.55
CA PHE A 173 26.28 11.56 -3.89
C PHE A 173 26.87 12.57 -4.88
N THR A 174 26.72 13.88 -4.63
CA THR A 174 27.08 14.96 -5.56
C THR A 174 28.37 15.70 -5.20
N GLN A 175 29.00 15.40 -4.05
CA GLN A 175 30.30 15.98 -3.68
C GLN A 175 31.38 15.73 -4.76
N GLY A 176 31.81 16.82 -5.41
CA GLY A 176 32.84 16.79 -6.46
C GLY A 176 32.35 16.23 -7.80
N ARG A 177 31.05 16.15 -8.03
CA ARG A 177 30.41 15.61 -9.24
C ARG A 177 29.28 16.51 -9.71
N LEU A 178 28.88 16.36 -10.97
CA LEU A 178 27.66 16.99 -11.47
C LEU A 178 26.43 16.31 -10.86
N HIS A 179 25.35 17.06 -10.73
CA HIS A 179 24.07 16.55 -10.24
C HIS A 179 23.52 15.49 -11.23
N PRO A 180 22.91 14.38 -10.75
CA PRO A 180 22.45 13.27 -11.62
C PRO A 180 21.39 13.64 -12.67
N MET A 181 20.75 14.79 -12.50
CA MET A 181 19.81 15.33 -13.48
C MET A 181 20.52 15.92 -14.71
N MET A 182 21.78 16.36 -14.53
CA MET A 182 22.62 16.94 -15.59
C MET A 182 23.55 15.91 -16.24
N ASP A 183 23.96 14.89 -15.50
CA ASP A 183 24.98 13.91 -15.90
C ASP A 183 24.62 12.52 -15.35
N ASN A 184 24.61 11.48 -16.19
CA ASN A 184 24.19 10.15 -15.76
C ASN A 184 25.34 9.26 -15.24
N ASP A 185 26.59 9.72 -15.14
CA ASP A 185 27.74 8.88 -14.80
C ASP A 185 27.53 8.09 -13.49
N LEU A 186 27.08 8.78 -12.44
CA LEU A 186 26.72 8.13 -11.18
C LEU A 186 25.56 7.15 -11.34
N ARG A 187 24.50 7.55 -12.06
CA ARG A 187 23.30 6.73 -12.26
C ARG A 187 23.63 5.46 -13.01
N LEU A 188 24.43 5.53 -14.06
CA LEU A 188 24.88 4.40 -14.86
C LEU A 188 25.75 3.45 -14.05
N ARG A 189 26.69 3.96 -13.26
CA ARG A 189 27.49 3.12 -12.35
C ARG A 189 26.59 2.40 -11.35
N ARG A 190 25.68 3.13 -10.70
CA ARG A 190 24.80 2.55 -9.69
C ARG A 190 23.81 1.54 -10.29
N MET A 191 23.25 1.84 -11.47
CA MET A 191 22.37 0.93 -12.19
C MET A 191 23.07 -0.38 -12.55
N ARG A 192 24.33 -0.33 -13.02
CA ARG A 192 25.11 -1.55 -13.28
C ARG A 192 25.42 -2.33 -12.00
N GLN A 193 25.71 -1.64 -10.91
CA GLN A 193 25.94 -2.27 -9.61
C GLN A 193 24.67 -3.00 -9.11
N GLU A 194 23.52 -2.34 -9.14
CA GLU A 194 22.25 -2.96 -8.72
C GLU A 194 21.83 -4.09 -9.65
N ALA A 195 22.10 -3.98 -10.96
CA ALA A 195 21.83 -5.06 -11.90
C ALA A 195 22.71 -6.31 -11.66
N ALA A 196 23.93 -6.12 -11.15
CA ALA A 196 24.84 -7.20 -10.79
C ALA A 196 24.46 -7.90 -9.48
N ASP A 197 23.64 -7.27 -8.63
CA ASP A 197 23.11 -7.88 -7.41
C ASP A 197 22.01 -8.89 -7.77
N PRO A 198 22.18 -10.21 -7.49
CA PRO A 198 21.17 -11.22 -7.78
C PRO A 198 19.88 -11.03 -6.98
N GLU A 199 19.89 -10.30 -5.86
CA GLU A 199 18.68 -10.00 -5.10
C GLU A 199 17.82 -8.92 -5.75
N THR A 200 18.36 -8.16 -6.72
CA THR A 200 17.60 -7.17 -7.47
C THR A 200 16.65 -7.84 -8.46
N GLY A 201 15.36 -7.58 -8.28
CA GLY A 201 14.29 -8.01 -9.20
C GLY A 201 13.77 -6.88 -10.08
N LEU A 202 13.86 -5.63 -9.61
CA LEU A 202 13.40 -4.44 -10.34
C LEU A 202 14.30 -3.24 -10.09
N ILE A 203 14.67 -2.52 -11.15
CA ILE A 203 15.30 -1.19 -11.09
C ILE A 203 14.28 -0.13 -11.52
N LEU A 204 14.09 0.90 -10.69
CA LEU A 204 13.22 2.04 -10.97
C LEU A 204 14.05 3.30 -11.20
N LEU A 205 13.84 3.99 -12.31
CA LEU A 205 14.51 5.22 -12.71
C LEU A 205 13.48 6.34 -12.90
N ASP A 206 13.86 7.57 -12.60
CA ASP A 206 13.22 8.77 -13.15
C ASP A 206 14.05 9.34 -14.32
N VAL A 207 13.41 9.98 -15.28
CA VAL A 207 14.07 10.72 -16.36
C VAL A 207 13.41 12.08 -16.43
N VAL A 208 14.02 13.06 -15.79
CA VAL A 208 13.56 14.45 -15.76
C VAL A 208 14.13 15.20 -16.95
N LEU A 209 13.26 15.79 -17.76
CA LEU A 209 13.60 16.54 -18.96
C LEU A 209 13.47 18.04 -18.72
N GLY A 210 13.73 18.83 -19.77
CA GLY A 210 13.66 20.29 -19.75
C GLY A 210 15.00 20.97 -19.59
N GLU A 211 14.95 22.30 -19.50
CA GLU A 211 16.13 23.15 -19.44
C GLU A 211 16.97 22.87 -18.18
N GLY A 212 18.30 22.81 -18.36
CA GLY A 212 19.23 22.50 -17.27
C GLY A 212 19.36 21.01 -16.93
N SER A 213 18.58 20.14 -17.55
CA SER A 213 18.75 18.68 -17.48
C SER A 213 19.72 18.18 -18.56
N HIS A 214 20.10 16.91 -18.49
CA HIS A 214 20.92 16.27 -19.52
C HIS A 214 20.29 16.47 -20.92
N PRO A 215 21.08 16.81 -21.98
CA PRO A 215 20.54 17.16 -23.29
C PRO A 215 19.93 15.98 -24.06
N ASP A 216 20.36 14.76 -23.78
CA ASP A 216 19.75 13.53 -24.34
C ASP A 216 19.95 12.33 -23.38
N PRO A 217 19.17 12.22 -22.29
CA PRO A 217 19.40 11.19 -21.27
C PRO A 217 19.22 9.75 -21.81
N ALA A 218 18.30 9.53 -22.75
CA ALA A 218 18.10 8.21 -23.35
C ALA A 218 19.31 7.74 -24.16
N SER A 219 20.13 8.64 -24.71
CA SER A 219 21.36 8.25 -25.42
C SER A 219 22.35 7.46 -24.57
N GLU A 220 22.36 7.68 -23.25
CA GLU A 220 23.25 7.00 -22.34
C GLU A 220 22.55 5.89 -21.56
N LEU A 221 21.31 6.13 -21.12
CA LEU A 221 20.53 5.17 -20.35
C LEU A 221 20.08 3.98 -21.20
N ALA A 222 19.58 4.21 -22.42
CA ALA A 222 19.03 3.14 -23.26
C ALA A 222 20.06 2.05 -23.61
N PRO A 223 21.31 2.37 -24.03
CA PRO A 223 22.33 1.34 -24.26
C PRO A 223 22.65 0.52 -23.00
N ALA A 224 22.70 1.16 -21.83
CA ALA A 224 22.97 0.47 -20.56
C ALA A 224 21.79 -0.43 -20.14
N ILE A 225 20.55 0.01 -20.35
CA ILE A 225 19.33 -0.79 -20.16
C ILE A 225 19.36 -2.01 -21.07
N ALA A 226 19.61 -1.83 -22.37
CA ALA A 226 19.67 -2.93 -23.34
C ALA A 226 20.76 -3.95 -22.98
N GLN A 227 21.93 -3.48 -22.52
CA GLN A 227 23.00 -4.36 -22.04
C GLN A 227 22.58 -5.17 -20.81
N ILE A 228 21.93 -4.52 -19.83
CA ILE A 228 21.44 -5.19 -18.62
C ILE A 228 20.38 -6.22 -18.99
N LYS A 229 19.40 -5.87 -19.83
CA LYS A 229 18.35 -6.78 -20.31
C LYS A 229 18.91 -7.96 -21.11
N GLY A 230 19.98 -7.76 -21.87
CA GLY A 230 20.69 -8.84 -22.58
C GLY A 230 21.34 -9.85 -21.64
N ASN A 231 21.85 -9.40 -20.49
CA ASN A 231 22.50 -10.26 -19.49
C ASN A 231 21.52 -10.86 -18.47
N ARG A 232 20.47 -10.11 -18.11
CA ARG A 232 19.42 -10.48 -17.16
C ARG A 232 18.04 -10.18 -17.76
N PRO A 233 17.55 -11.03 -18.68
CA PRO A 233 16.24 -10.83 -19.32
C PRO A 233 15.07 -10.75 -18.34
N GLU A 234 15.21 -11.37 -17.17
CA GLU A 234 14.24 -11.39 -16.08
C GLU A 234 14.20 -10.11 -15.23
N LEU A 235 15.29 -9.33 -15.21
CA LEU A 235 15.37 -8.09 -14.43
C LEU A 235 14.44 -7.04 -15.06
N GLU A 236 13.45 -6.56 -14.30
CA GLU A 236 12.55 -5.51 -14.76
C GLU A 236 13.22 -4.14 -14.60
N ILE A 237 13.14 -3.31 -15.64
CA ILE A 237 13.59 -1.92 -15.59
C ILE A 237 12.37 -1.04 -15.85
N VAL A 238 12.06 -0.15 -14.92
CA VAL A 238 10.95 0.79 -15.01
C VAL A 238 11.50 2.21 -15.07
N ALA A 239 10.99 3.02 -15.99
CA ALA A 239 11.38 4.43 -16.12
C ALA A 239 10.15 5.34 -16.02
N ILE A 240 10.22 6.35 -15.14
CA ILE A 240 9.24 7.43 -15.05
C ILE A 240 9.81 8.62 -15.81
N VAL A 241 9.30 8.90 -17.01
CA VAL A 241 9.76 10.04 -17.81
C VAL A 241 8.88 11.24 -17.48
N VAL A 242 9.48 12.33 -17.02
CA VAL A 242 8.81 13.57 -16.63
C VAL A 242 9.32 14.71 -17.50
N GLY A 243 8.42 15.30 -18.27
CA GLY A 243 8.71 16.34 -19.25
C GLY A 243 7.51 16.61 -20.14
N THR A 244 7.62 17.62 -20.98
CA THR A 244 6.60 18.13 -21.90
C THR A 244 7.03 17.96 -23.36
N ASP A 245 6.08 18.07 -24.28
CA ASP A 245 6.34 18.11 -25.72
C ASP A 245 7.12 19.35 -26.17
N LEU A 246 7.24 20.36 -25.31
CA LEU A 246 8.02 21.58 -25.56
C LEU A 246 9.47 21.50 -25.04
N ASP A 247 9.83 20.44 -24.31
CA ASP A 247 11.19 20.31 -23.78
C ASP A 247 12.20 19.96 -24.89
N PRO A 248 13.44 20.50 -24.83
CA PRO A 248 14.43 20.33 -25.89
C PRO A 248 14.75 18.88 -26.26
N GLN A 249 14.60 17.95 -25.31
CA GLN A 249 14.96 16.54 -25.46
C GLN A 249 13.93 15.71 -26.24
N ASN A 250 12.75 16.28 -26.52
CA ASN A 250 11.57 15.58 -27.06
C ASN A 250 11.13 14.39 -26.19
N THR A 251 10.08 14.62 -25.43
CA THR A 251 9.66 13.67 -24.41
C THR A 251 9.21 12.30 -24.95
N ASP A 252 8.54 12.25 -26.10
CA ASP A 252 8.09 10.98 -26.70
C ASP A 252 9.25 10.19 -27.29
N GLU A 253 10.24 10.88 -27.86
CA GLU A 253 11.47 10.24 -28.36
C GLU A 253 12.27 9.60 -27.22
N GLN A 254 12.46 10.33 -26.12
CA GLN A 254 13.15 9.81 -24.92
C GLN A 254 12.42 8.57 -24.36
N ALA A 255 11.10 8.63 -24.23
CA ALA A 255 10.29 7.51 -23.76
C ALA A 255 10.36 6.30 -24.71
N GLY A 256 10.26 6.53 -26.02
CA GLY A 256 10.33 5.48 -27.04
C GLY A 256 11.66 4.74 -27.02
N ARG A 257 12.78 5.47 -26.96
CA ARG A 257 14.13 4.87 -26.93
C ARG A 257 14.37 4.00 -25.69
N LEU A 258 13.86 4.42 -24.53
CA LEU A 258 13.94 3.63 -23.30
C LEU A 258 13.08 2.37 -23.39
N ALA A 259 11.89 2.48 -23.99
CA ALA A 259 11.01 1.33 -24.20
C ALA A 259 11.61 0.31 -25.17
N GLU A 260 12.18 0.76 -26.29
CA GLU A 260 12.88 -0.09 -27.26
C GLU A 260 14.10 -0.82 -26.65
N ALA A 261 14.79 -0.17 -25.70
CA ALA A 261 15.87 -0.80 -24.95
C ALA A 261 15.40 -1.86 -23.93
N GLY A 262 14.09 -1.96 -23.68
CA GLY A 262 13.48 -2.96 -22.82
C GLY A 262 13.04 -2.47 -21.44
N ALA A 263 12.91 -1.16 -21.24
CA ALA A 263 12.27 -0.60 -20.03
C ALA A 263 10.74 -0.53 -20.18
N THR A 264 10.01 -0.78 -19.09
CA THR A 264 8.59 -0.41 -18.99
C THR A 264 8.50 1.07 -18.63
N VAL A 265 7.94 1.90 -19.50
CA VAL A 265 7.95 3.37 -19.36
C VAL A 265 6.59 3.91 -18.91
N PHE A 266 6.61 4.78 -17.90
CA PHE A 266 5.44 5.51 -17.40
C PHE A 266 5.65 7.02 -17.48
N ARG A 267 4.53 7.74 -17.53
CA ARG A 267 4.48 9.21 -17.61
C ARG A 267 4.11 9.86 -16.27
N THR A 268 3.73 9.05 -15.28
CA THR A 268 3.36 9.52 -13.94
C THR A 268 3.92 8.55 -12.88
N THR A 269 4.29 9.08 -11.71
CA THR A 269 4.70 8.25 -10.57
C THR A 269 3.58 7.30 -10.16
N SER A 270 2.34 7.77 -10.12
CA SER A 270 1.16 6.98 -9.73
C SER A 270 0.98 5.71 -10.58
N ASP A 271 1.10 5.82 -11.91
CA ASP A 271 0.95 4.65 -12.80
C ASP A 271 2.12 3.67 -12.61
N ALA A 272 3.34 4.18 -12.42
CA ALA A 272 4.51 3.35 -12.12
C ALA A 272 4.39 2.62 -10.78
N VAL A 273 3.95 3.32 -9.71
CA VAL A 273 3.72 2.71 -8.39
C VAL A 273 2.63 1.65 -8.47
N ALA A 274 1.52 1.91 -9.18
CA ALA A 274 0.46 0.92 -9.37
C ALA A 274 0.98 -0.35 -10.08
N PHE A 275 1.75 -0.18 -11.15
CA PHE A 275 2.41 -1.28 -11.85
C PHE A 275 3.38 -2.06 -10.95
N ILE A 276 4.24 -1.36 -10.22
CA ILE A 276 5.21 -1.98 -9.31
C ILE A 276 4.49 -2.75 -8.21
N SER A 277 3.43 -2.17 -7.63
CA SER A 277 2.61 -2.81 -6.59
C SER A 277 2.00 -4.13 -7.08
N GLN A 278 1.57 -4.17 -8.34
CA GLN A 278 1.06 -5.39 -8.97
C GLN A 278 2.17 -6.41 -9.22
N ARG A 279 3.30 -5.99 -9.78
CA ARG A 279 4.38 -6.90 -10.20
C ARG A 279 5.23 -7.41 -9.05
N LEU A 280 5.47 -6.61 -8.01
CA LEU A 280 6.17 -7.01 -6.77
C LEU A 280 5.21 -7.48 -5.68
N ARG A 281 3.93 -7.73 -6.01
CA ARG A 281 2.95 -8.25 -5.07
C ARG A 281 3.52 -9.53 -4.44
N GLN A 282 3.72 -9.50 -3.12
CA GLN A 282 4.01 -10.73 -2.41
C GLN A 282 2.74 -11.57 -2.38
N PRO A 283 2.81 -12.87 -2.71
CA PRO A 283 1.66 -13.75 -2.54
C PRO A 283 1.25 -13.72 -1.07
N TYR A 284 0.06 -13.19 -0.80
CA TYR A 284 -0.52 -13.26 0.53
C TYR A 284 -1.15 -14.64 0.70
N SER A 285 -0.61 -15.43 1.62
CA SER A 285 -1.27 -16.64 2.11
C SER A 285 -2.21 -16.26 3.24
N TYR A 286 -3.48 -16.60 3.09
CA TYR A 286 -4.42 -16.50 4.19
C TYR A 286 -4.21 -17.68 5.14
N ASP A 287 -3.58 -17.41 6.28
CA ASP A 287 -3.14 -18.44 7.22
C ASP A 287 -4.15 -18.75 8.34
N TYR A 288 -5.34 -18.14 8.28
CA TYR A 288 -6.39 -18.35 9.28
C TYR A 288 -7.43 -19.38 8.80
N PRO A 289 -8.18 -20.02 9.72
CA PRO A 289 -9.31 -20.85 9.33
C PRO A 289 -10.37 -20.01 8.61
N ALA A 290 -10.71 -20.40 7.38
CA ALA A 290 -11.74 -19.71 6.60
C ALA A 290 -13.10 -19.80 7.31
N LEU A 291 -13.72 -18.63 7.52
CA LEU A 291 -15.05 -18.57 8.11
C LEU A 291 -16.11 -19.09 7.12
N PRO A 292 -17.07 -19.95 7.53
CA PRO A 292 -18.04 -20.53 6.62
C PRO A 292 -19.07 -19.49 6.16
N LEU A 293 -19.12 -19.17 4.87
CA LEU A 293 -20.05 -18.17 4.32
C LEU A 293 -21.51 -18.48 4.64
N ALA A 294 -21.89 -19.76 4.59
CA ALA A 294 -23.26 -20.20 4.87
C ALA A 294 -23.74 -19.79 6.28
N GLN A 295 -22.83 -19.66 7.25
CA GLN A 295 -23.19 -19.25 8.60
C GLN A 295 -23.54 -17.75 8.70
N PHE A 296 -23.22 -16.95 7.68
CA PHE A 296 -23.47 -15.50 7.66
C PHE A 296 -24.57 -15.10 6.66
N GLY A 297 -25.11 -16.03 5.87
CA GLY A 297 -26.11 -15.76 4.82
C GLY A 297 -27.58 -15.83 5.26
N ASP A 298 -27.93 -16.73 6.19
CA ASP A 298 -29.32 -17.05 6.55
C ASP A 298 -29.86 -16.31 7.79
N GLY A 299 -29.19 -15.23 8.19
CA GLY A 299 -29.48 -14.49 9.42
C GLY A 299 -28.76 -15.07 10.64
N LEU A 300 -28.33 -14.19 11.55
CA LEU A 300 -27.59 -14.56 12.75
C LEU A 300 -28.52 -14.62 13.96
N ALA A 301 -28.32 -15.62 14.81
CA ALA A 301 -28.91 -15.68 16.15
C ALA A 301 -27.87 -15.29 17.21
N ALA A 302 -28.30 -14.59 18.26
CA ALA A 302 -27.40 -14.06 19.28
C ALA A 302 -27.70 -14.62 20.68
N ILE A 303 -26.64 -14.98 21.40
CA ILE A 303 -26.70 -15.13 22.85
C ILE A 303 -26.09 -13.84 23.42
N ASN A 304 -26.91 -12.92 23.89
CA ASN A 304 -26.44 -11.64 24.41
C ASN A 304 -25.98 -11.80 25.86
N VAL A 305 -24.74 -11.39 26.13
CA VAL A 305 -24.15 -11.35 27.46
C VAL A 305 -23.68 -9.92 27.71
N GLY A 306 -24.31 -9.23 28.67
CA GLY A 306 -24.00 -7.84 28.98
C GLY A 306 -25.25 -6.96 29.04
N LEU A 307 -25.20 -5.78 28.41
CA LEU A 307 -26.27 -4.81 28.47
C LEU A 307 -27.54 -5.34 27.77
N GLU A 308 -28.66 -5.31 28.47
CA GLU A 308 -29.97 -5.73 27.98
C GLU A 308 -30.45 -4.87 26.79
N SER A 309 -30.03 -3.60 26.73
CA SER A 309 -30.34 -2.71 25.60
C SER A 309 -29.85 -3.24 24.24
N PHE A 310 -28.81 -4.08 24.21
CA PHE A 310 -28.37 -4.74 22.96
C PHE A 310 -29.30 -5.89 22.57
N TYR A 311 -29.81 -6.65 23.54
CA TYR A 311 -30.81 -7.69 23.30
C TYR A 311 -32.11 -7.08 22.75
N ASP A 312 -32.60 -6.01 23.37
CA ASP A 312 -33.81 -5.31 22.91
C ASP A 312 -33.64 -4.78 21.48
N SER A 313 -32.46 -4.24 21.15
CA SER A 313 -32.13 -3.76 19.80
C SER A 313 -32.12 -4.87 18.75
N LEU A 314 -31.65 -6.07 19.11
CA LEU A 314 -31.66 -7.24 18.22
C LEU A 314 -33.09 -7.71 17.93
N LEU A 315 -33.94 -7.80 18.96
CA LEU A 315 -35.35 -8.17 18.81
C LEU A 315 -36.11 -7.16 17.95
N ALA A 316 -35.86 -5.86 18.15
CA ALA A 316 -36.50 -4.80 17.37
C ALA A 316 -36.18 -4.86 15.87
N GLN A 317 -35.04 -5.44 15.50
CA GLN A 317 -34.61 -5.68 14.11
C GLN A 317 -35.07 -7.03 13.56
N GLY A 318 -35.82 -7.82 14.35
CA GLY A 318 -36.34 -9.14 13.96
C GLY A 318 -35.32 -10.27 14.06
N ALA A 319 -34.17 -10.06 14.72
CA ALA A 319 -33.17 -11.11 14.93
C ALA A 319 -33.57 -12.06 16.06
N ALA A 320 -33.19 -13.34 15.95
CA ALA A 320 -33.34 -14.29 17.03
C ALA A 320 -32.28 -14.02 18.11
N ALA A 321 -32.69 -13.77 19.35
CA ALA A 321 -31.75 -13.52 20.44
C ALA A 321 -32.22 -14.12 21.77
N ILE A 322 -31.28 -14.44 22.66
CA ILE A 322 -31.52 -14.83 24.05
C ILE A 322 -30.65 -13.94 24.96
N GLN A 323 -31.24 -13.30 25.96
CA GLN A 323 -30.52 -12.57 27.00
C GLN A 323 -30.04 -13.55 28.08
N VAL A 324 -28.73 -13.52 28.37
CA VAL A 324 -28.17 -14.21 29.53
C VAL A 324 -27.93 -13.19 30.63
N ASP A 325 -28.63 -13.33 31.77
CA ASP A 325 -28.33 -12.56 32.98
C ASP A 325 -27.01 -13.06 33.56
N TRP A 326 -25.92 -12.45 33.11
CA TRP A 326 -24.59 -12.70 33.61
C TRP A 326 -24.10 -11.49 34.40
N ARG A 327 -23.65 -11.74 35.61
CA ARG A 327 -22.98 -10.76 36.46
C ARG A 327 -21.64 -11.37 36.87
N PRO A 328 -20.54 -10.60 36.86
CA PRO A 328 -19.29 -11.13 37.41
C PRO A 328 -19.58 -11.62 38.83
N PRO A 329 -19.09 -12.81 39.22
CA PRO A 329 -19.32 -13.31 40.57
C PRO A 329 -18.86 -12.21 41.53
N ALA A 330 -19.77 -11.79 42.40
CA ALA A 330 -19.49 -10.74 43.36
C ALA A 330 -18.26 -11.17 44.17
N GLY A 331 -17.11 -10.54 43.92
CA GLY A 331 -16.11 -10.37 44.96
C GLY A 331 -16.76 -9.47 46.00
N GLY A 332 -17.46 -10.11 46.95
CA GLY A 332 -18.51 -9.53 47.78
C GLY A 332 -18.14 -8.21 48.46
N ASN A 333 -18.53 -7.10 47.85
CA ASN A 333 -18.62 -5.82 48.53
C ASN A 333 -19.96 -5.17 48.18
N GLU A 334 -20.97 -5.48 49.00
CA GLU A 334 -22.33 -4.96 48.90
C GLU A 334 -22.37 -3.42 48.84
N ALA A 335 -21.40 -2.74 49.46
CA ALA A 335 -21.30 -1.28 49.41
C ALA A 335 -21.02 -0.77 47.98
N MET A 336 -20.17 -1.46 47.22
CA MET A 336 -19.85 -1.07 45.84
C MET A 336 -21.06 -1.26 44.91
N MET A 337 -21.83 -2.34 45.13
CA MET A 337 -23.06 -2.57 44.38
C MET A 337 -24.14 -1.53 44.70
N ALA A 338 -24.28 -1.15 45.97
CA ALA A 338 -25.22 -0.10 46.38
C ALA A 338 -24.84 1.28 45.79
N ILE A 339 -23.55 1.58 45.67
CA ILE A 339 -23.06 2.81 45.02
C ILE A 339 -23.33 2.79 43.52
N LEU A 340 -23.01 1.69 42.82
CA LEU A 340 -23.26 1.55 41.38
C LEU A 340 -24.76 1.62 41.04
N ALA A 341 -25.62 1.04 41.89
CA ALA A 341 -27.07 1.12 41.73
C ALA A 341 -27.58 2.55 41.91
N ARG A 342 -27.10 3.28 42.93
CA ARG A 342 -27.46 4.69 43.18
C ARG A 342 -27.00 5.62 42.05
N MET A 343 -25.84 5.36 41.44
CA MET A 343 -25.35 6.16 40.31
C MET A 343 -26.19 5.98 39.04
N LYS A 344 -26.75 4.78 38.80
CA LYS A 344 -27.65 4.55 37.65
C LYS A 344 -29.02 5.23 37.81
N THR A 345 -29.50 5.41 39.04
CA THR A 345 -30.78 6.10 39.31
C THR A 345 -30.66 7.63 39.37
N GLY A 346 -29.44 8.17 39.47
CA GLY A 346 -29.20 9.62 39.59
C GLY A 346 -29.04 10.38 38.28
N SER A 347 -29.13 9.72 37.12
CA SER A 347 -28.94 10.34 35.79
C SER A 347 -30.24 10.63 35.04
N THR A 348 -31.40 10.50 35.69
CA THR A 348 -32.70 10.99 35.19
C THR A 348 -33.24 12.03 36.13
N SER A 349 -32.84 13.27 35.90
CA SER A 349 -33.53 14.49 36.37
C SER A 349 -33.27 15.60 35.36
#